data_AF-A0A4Q2SP52-F1
#
_entry.id   AF-A0A4Q2SP52-F1
#
_cell.length_a   1.000
_cell.length_b   1.000
_cell.length_c   1.000
_cell.angle_alpha   90.00
_cell.angle_beta   90.00
_cell.angle_gamma   90.00
#
_symmetry.space_group_name_H-M   'P 1'
#
loop_
_entity.id
_entity.type
_entity.pdbx_description
1 polymer ?
#
loop_
_entity_poly.entity_id
_entity_poly.type
_entity_poly.pdbx_seq_one_letter_code
_entity_poly.pdbx_strand_id
1 'polypeptide(L)'
;MPRRAPAVARAHARTALPAELAPRRAGPPARRGHGPAVVRSVRRQRVLRQPGRVTARPLRATDLLVVAAGGALGALLRLAVDTAAPDSLFPWPTLGINVVGAFALGLLPALTVVRRSPQVALALGPGVLGGFTTVSAWAGQVRALADDGHTGLAGLCLVATLAAGLVAAALGQHLARGAAPPESQT
;
A
#
# COMPACT_ATOMS: atom_id res chain seq x y z
N MET A 1 -23.65 25.74 51.42
CA MET A 1 -22.30 25.86 52.00
C MET A 1 -21.33 25.06 51.12
N PRO A 2 -20.35 25.71 50.45
CA PRO A 2 -19.47 25.09 49.47
C PRO A 2 -18.21 24.51 50.14
N ARG A 3 -17.60 23.46 49.58
CA ARG A 3 -16.20 23.14 49.90
C ARG A 3 -15.42 22.71 48.66
N ARG A 4 -14.36 23.49 48.41
CA ARG A 4 -13.45 23.49 47.28
C ARG A 4 -12.54 22.24 47.24
N ALA A 5 -12.11 21.89 46.03
CA ALA A 5 -10.95 21.04 45.75
C ALA A 5 -9.64 21.62 46.30
N PRO A 6 -8.56 20.83 46.27
CA PRO A 6 -7.33 21.35 45.71
C PRO A 6 -6.71 20.43 44.66
N ALA A 7 -6.23 21.08 43.60
CA ALA A 7 -5.31 20.56 42.61
C ALA A 7 -3.91 20.39 43.23
N VAL A 8 -3.19 19.34 42.82
CA VAL A 8 -1.76 19.20 43.09
C VAL A 8 -1.02 19.08 41.76
N ALA A 9 -0.24 20.11 41.48
CA ALA A 9 0.77 20.18 40.43
C ALA A 9 2.16 19.86 41.01
N ARG A 10 3.05 19.25 40.21
CA ARG A 10 4.54 19.36 40.20
C ARG A 10 5.07 18.28 39.23
N ALA A 11 5.68 18.55 38.07
CA ALA A 11 6.86 19.35 37.72
C ALA A 11 8.21 18.62 37.91
N HIS A 12 8.83 18.29 36.77
CA HIS A 12 10.26 18.22 36.42
C HIS A 12 11.20 17.19 37.06
N ALA A 13 11.83 16.38 36.19
CA ALA A 13 13.28 16.17 36.20
C ALA A 13 13.78 15.76 34.80
N ARG A 14 14.48 16.68 34.12
CA ARG A 14 15.30 16.43 32.93
C ARG A 14 16.70 16.05 33.43
N THR A 15 17.18 14.86 33.12
CA THR A 15 18.55 14.43 33.46
C THR A 15 19.46 14.68 32.26
N ALA A 16 20.52 15.45 32.51
CA ALA A 16 21.51 15.91 31.52
C ALA A 16 22.50 14.81 31.11
N LEU A 17 22.94 14.85 29.86
CA LEU A 17 24.07 14.10 29.29
C LEU A 17 25.41 14.71 29.74
N PRO A 18 26.44 13.91 30.08
CA PRO A 18 27.79 14.42 30.26
C PRO A 18 28.52 14.63 28.93
N ALA A 19 29.27 15.72 28.92
CA ALA A 19 30.09 16.24 27.85
C ALA A 19 31.41 15.45 27.68
N GLU A 20 31.80 15.31 26.41
CA GLU A 20 33.14 15.65 25.90
C GLU A 20 34.37 14.89 26.42
N LEU A 21 34.92 14.03 25.55
CA LEU A 21 36.30 13.56 25.59
C LEU A 21 36.84 13.51 24.14
N ALA A 22 37.46 14.61 23.73
CA ALA A 22 38.41 14.72 22.62
C ALA A 22 39.62 15.51 23.16
N PRO A 23 40.81 15.57 22.52
CA PRO A 23 41.30 14.85 21.33
C PRO A 23 42.70 14.20 21.55
N ARG A 24 43.17 13.35 20.63
CA ARG A 24 44.62 13.08 20.47
C ARG A 24 45.04 13.20 18.99
N ARG A 25 45.81 14.25 18.71
CA ARG A 25 46.76 14.36 17.56
C ARG A 25 48.05 13.59 17.98
N ALA A 26 48.98 13.10 17.15
CA ALA A 26 49.44 13.44 15.80
C ALA A 26 50.34 12.30 15.24
N GLY A 27 50.66 12.33 13.93
CA GLY A 27 51.86 11.70 13.36
C GLY A 27 51.76 11.25 11.88
N PRO A 28 52.59 11.75 10.93
CA PRO A 28 52.57 11.38 9.50
C PRO A 28 53.73 10.41 9.12
N PRO A 29 54.02 10.12 7.84
CA PRO A 29 53.55 8.94 7.09
C PRO A 29 54.67 7.92 6.75
N ALA A 30 54.33 6.63 6.61
CA ALA A 30 55.27 5.59 6.16
C ALA A 30 54.86 4.93 4.82
N ARG A 31 55.67 5.26 3.81
CA ARG A 31 56.05 4.60 2.54
C ARG A 31 55.27 3.38 1.99
N ARG A 32 54.83 3.59 0.73
CA ARG A 32 55.00 2.78 -0.50
C ARG A 32 55.15 1.24 -0.40
N GLY A 33 54.15 0.55 -0.96
CA GLY A 33 54.26 -0.70 -1.75
C GLY A 33 53.04 -0.77 -2.67
N HIS A 34 53.14 -0.49 -3.98
CA HIS A 34 53.37 -1.46 -5.08
C HIS A 34 52.65 -2.81 -4.92
N GLY A 35 51.44 -2.90 -5.50
CA GLY A 35 50.67 -4.13 -5.73
C GLY A 35 49.47 -3.83 -6.64
N PRO A 36 49.11 -4.72 -7.58
CA PRO A 36 48.78 -4.33 -8.96
C PRO A 36 47.35 -3.83 -9.19
N ALA A 37 47.24 -2.95 -10.17
CA ALA A 37 46.03 -2.37 -10.75
C ALA A 37 45.16 -3.41 -11.50
N VAL A 38 44.59 -4.38 -10.76
CA VAL A 38 43.69 -5.42 -11.32
C VAL A 38 42.29 -5.41 -10.68
N VAL A 39 41.99 -4.42 -9.83
CA VAL A 39 40.63 -4.18 -9.30
C VAL A 39 40.14 -2.79 -9.73
N ARG A 40 40.29 -2.47 -11.02
CA ARG A 40 39.90 -1.16 -11.58
C ARG A 40 38.93 -1.24 -12.75
N SER A 41 38.32 -2.41 -12.95
CA SER A 41 37.34 -2.66 -14.01
C SER A 41 36.09 -3.41 -13.52
N VAL A 42 35.76 -3.33 -12.21
CA VAL A 42 34.34 -3.38 -11.80
C VAL A 42 33.73 -2.04 -12.19
N ARG A 43 33.47 -1.99 -13.48
CA ARG A 43 32.76 -1.00 -14.27
C ARG A 43 31.46 -0.64 -13.55
N ARG A 44 31.51 0.36 -12.67
CA ARG A 44 30.88 1.69 -12.84
C ARG A 44 29.54 1.75 -13.59
N GLN A 45 28.69 0.72 -13.54
CA GLN A 45 27.48 0.62 -14.38
C GLN A 45 26.27 -0.04 -13.70
N ARG A 46 26.18 -0.07 -12.36
CA ARG A 46 25.03 -0.75 -11.72
C ARG A 46 24.25 -0.04 -10.63
N VAL A 47 24.51 1.22 -10.27
CA VAL A 47 23.61 1.92 -9.31
C VAL A 47 23.59 3.43 -9.54
N LEU A 48 23.22 3.86 -10.74
CA LEU A 48 22.44 5.10 -10.88
C LEU A 48 21.33 4.79 -11.90
N ARG A 49 20.46 3.83 -11.56
CA ARG A 49 19.06 3.94 -11.97
C ARG A 49 18.63 5.26 -11.37
N GLN A 50 18.67 6.33 -12.17
CA GLN A 50 17.95 7.54 -11.81
C GLN A 50 16.54 7.05 -11.48
N PRO A 51 16.03 7.20 -10.24
CA PRO A 51 14.62 6.93 -10.00
C PRO A 51 13.91 7.81 -11.01
N GLY A 52 13.24 7.16 -11.97
CA GLY A 52 12.59 7.85 -13.07
C GLY A 52 11.81 8.99 -12.45
N ARG A 53 12.12 10.23 -12.86
CA ARG A 53 11.36 11.39 -12.42
C ARG A 53 9.90 11.01 -12.63
N VAL A 54 9.18 10.76 -11.55
CA VAL A 54 7.73 10.65 -11.58
C VAL A 54 7.32 12.05 -11.99
N THR A 55 7.14 12.27 -13.28
CA THR A 55 6.61 13.49 -13.82
C THR A 55 5.22 13.59 -13.24
N ALA A 56 5.10 14.31 -12.12
CA ALA A 56 3.85 14.53 -11.44
C ALA A 56 2.98 15.34 -12.40
N ARG A 57 2.13 14.63 -13.14
CA ARG A 57 1.12 15.27 -13.97
C ARG A 57 0.23 16.08 -13.01
N PRO A 58 0.03 17.38 -13.24
CA PRO A 58 -0.84 18.16 -12.37
C PRO A 58 -2.25 17.56 -12.41
N LEU A 59 -2.77 17.20 -11.22
CA LEU A 59 -4.12 16.66 -11.07
C LEU A 59 -5.12 17.78 -11.42
N ARG A 60 -5.98 17.52 -12.40
CA ARG A 60 -7.04 18.47 -12.75
C ARG A 60 -8.20 18.30 -11.76
N ALA A 61 -8.97 19.36 -11.52
CA ALA A 61 -10.17 19.28 -10.69
C ALA A 61 -11.13 18.18 -11.19
N THR A 62 -11.25 18.02 -12.51
CA THR A 62 -12.05 16.95 -13.11
C THR A 62 -11.56 15.56 -12.75
N ASP A 63 -10.24 15.33 -12.65
CA ASP A 63 -9.68 14.03 -12.28
C ASP A 63 -10.09 13.67 -10.84
N LEU A 64 -10.04 14.66 -9.93
CA LEU A 64 -10.47 14.50 -8.54
C LEU A 64 -11.97 14.20 -8.43
N LEU A 65 -12.81 14.93 -9.16
CA LEU A 65 -14.26 14.74 -9.14
C LEU A 65 -14.67 13.36 -9.66
N VAL A 66 -14.01 12.89 -10.72
CA VAL A 66 -14.28 11.57 -11.29
C VAL A 66 -13.86 10.45 -10.33
N VAL A 67 -12.70 10.58 -9.67
CA VAL A 67 -12.28 9.65 -8.62
C VAL A 67 -13.24 9.69 -7.43
N ALA A 68 -13.66 10.88 -6.99
CA ALA A 68 -14.58 11.04 -5.87
C ALA A 68 -15.95 10.41 -6.15
N ALA A 69 -16.53 10.65 -7.34
CA ALA A 69 -17.80 10.05 -7.74
C ALA A 69 -17.69 8.52 -7.84
N GLY A 70 -16.61 8.01 -8.45
CA GLY A 70 -16.33 6.58 -8.51
C GLY A 70 -16.16 5.98 -7.10
N GLY A 71 -15.40 6.63 -6.23
CA GLY A 71 -15.17 6.18 -4.85
C GLY A 71 -16.45 6.14 -4.03
N ALA A 72 -17.32 7.14 -4.16
CA ALA A 72 -18.64 7.14 -3.52
C ALA A 72 -19.49 5.95 -4.00
N LEU A 73 -19.55 5.71 -5.33
CA LEU A 73 -20.23 4.55 -5.87
C LEU A 73 -19.66 3.23 -5.35
N GLY A 74 -18.34 3.08 -5.35
CA GLY A 74 -17.65 1.89 -4.82
C GLY A 74 -17.97 1.64 -3.34
N ALA A 75 -17.94 2.68 -2.52
CA ALA A 75 -18.27 2.58 -1.10
C ALA A 75 -19.73 2.20 -0.85
N LEU A 76 -20.67 2.73 -1.66
CA LEU A 76 -22.09 2.35 -1.60
C LEU A 76 -22.32 0.89 -2.02
N LEU A 77 -21.63 0.42 -3.07
CA LEU A 77 -21.68 -0.98 -3.48
C LEU A 77 -21.15 -1.90 -2.38
N ARG A 78 -20.02 -1.55 -1.76
CA ARG A 78 -19.48 -2.28 -0.62
C ARG A 78 -20.49 -2.32 0.54
N LEU A 79 -21.06 -1.16 0.89
CA LEU A 79 -22.07 -1.07 1.94
C LEU A 79 -23.27 -1.98 1.64
N ALA A 80 -23.77 -1.99 0.40
CA ALA A 80 -24.87 -2.86 0.00
C ALA A 80 -24.51 -4.35 0.19
N VAL A 81 -23.32 -4.78 -0.23
CA VAL A 81 -22.84 -6.16 -0.05
C VAL A 81 -22.71 -6.51 1.43
N ASP A 82 -22.12 -5.63 2.23
CA ASP A 82 -21.96 -5.84 3.68
C ASP A 82 -23.33 -5.94 4.38
N THR A 83 -24.32 -5.11 3.99
CA THR A 83 -25.66 -5.12 4.61
C THR A 83 -26.55 -6.28 4.19
N ALA A 84 -26.33 -6.85 2.99
CA ALA A 84 -27.12 -7.98 2.49
C ALA A 84 -26.61 -9.33 2.99
N ALA A 85 -25.39 -9.36 3.55
CA ALA A 85 -24.77 -10.58 4.01
C ALA A 85 -25.34 -11.03 5.37
N PRO A 86 -25.50 -12.34 5.59
CA PRO A 86 -25.84 -12.87 6.90
C PRO A 86 -24.67 -12.71 7.87
N ASP A 87 -24.99 -12.60 9.16
CA ASP A 87 -23.98 -12.59 10.22
C ASP A 87 -23.18 -13.89 10.22
N SER A 88 -21.85 -13.77 10.25
CA SER A 88 -20.95 -14.90 10.34
C SER A 88 -19.65 -14.54 11.04
N LEU A 89 -19.08 -15.51 11.77
CA LEU A 89 -17.78 -15.34 12.44
C LEU A 89 -16.65 -15.06 11.44
N PHE A 90 -16.69 -15.71 10.27
CA PHE A 90 -15.73 -15.45 9.21
C PHE A 90 -16.24 -14.30 8.32
N PRO A 91 -15.42 -13.31 7.93
CA PRO A 91 -15.86 -12.17 7.16
C PRO A 91 -15.95 -12.48 5.66
N TRP A 92 -16.86 -13.38 5.28
CA TRP A 92 -17.12 -13.75 3.89
C TRP A 92 -17.40 -12.55 2.97
N PRO A 93 -18.19 -11.54 3.38
CA PRO A 93 -18.50 -10.39 2.52
C PRO A 93 -17.24 -9.62 2.18
N THR A 94 -16.44 -9.29 3.20
CA THR A 94 -15.19 -8.53 3.03
C THR A 94 -14.14 -9.31 2.23
N LEU A 95 -14.04 -10.63 2.43
CA LEU A 95 -13.22 -11.51 1.57
C LEU A 95 -13.67 -11.38 0.10
N GLY A 96 -14.97 -11.57 -0.16
CA GLY A 96 -15.54 -11.51 -1.51
C GLY A 96 -15.32 -10.16 -2.18
N ILE A 97 -15.58 -9.07 -1.46
CA ILE A 97 -15.34 -7.69 -1.91
C ILE A 97 -13.90 -7.50 -2.36
N ASN A 98 -12.93 -7.89 -1.52
CA ASN A 98 -11.51 -7.71 -1.82
C ASN A 98 -11.03 -8.61 -2.98
N VAL A 99 -11.51 -9.86 -3.05
CA VAL A 99 -11.16 -10.80 -4.12
C VAL A 99 -11.74 -10.36 -5.47
N VAL A 100 -13.02 -10.00 -5.51
CA VAL A 100 -13.68 -9.48 -6.73
C VAL A 100 -13.02 -8.19 -7.18
N GLY A 101 -12.72 -7.28 -6.25
CA GLY A 101 -12.03 -6.04 -6.56
C GLY A 101 -10.62 -6.24 -7.09
N ALA A 102 -9.84 -7.17 -6.50
CA ALA A 102 -8.50 -7.51 -6.97
C ALA A 102 -8.51 -8.13 -8.38
N PHE A 103 -9.45 -9.05 -8.64
CA PHE A 103 -9.67 -9.60 -9.99
C PHE A 103 -10.01 -8.51 -11.01
N ALA A 104 -11.00 -7.67 -10.69
CA ALA A 104 -11.45 -6.60 -11.57
C ALA A 104 -10.33 -5.58 -11.84
N LEU A 105 -9.52 -5.24 -10.83
CA LEU A 105 -8.38 -4.35 -11.00
C LEU A 105 -7.30 -4.97 -11.91
N GLY A 106 -7.05 -6.28 -11.77
CA GLY A 106 -6.15 -7.02 -12.66
C GLY A 106 -6.65 -7.09 -14.10
N LEU A 107 -7.97 -7.20 -14.30
CA LEU A 107 -8.62 -7.26 -15.61
C LEU A 107 -8.77 -5.88 -16.27
N LEU A 108 -8.73 -4.79 -15.49
CA LEU A 108 -9.02 -3.44 -15.94
C LEU A 108 -8.26 -3.01 -17.21
N PRO A 109 -6.96 -3.35 -17.41
CA PRO A 109 -6.23 -3.02 -18.64
C PRO A 109 -6.76 -3.69 -19.92
N ALA A 110 -7.54 -4.77 -19.80
CA ALA A 110 -8.17 -5.46 -20.94
C ALA A 110 -9.19 -4.55 -21.66
N LEU A 111 -9.81 -3.63 -20.93
CA LEU A 111 -10.83 -2.73 -21.45
C LEU A 111 -10.19 -1.65 -22.34
N THR A 112 -10.53 -1.66 -23.63
CA THR A 112 -10.03 -0.68 -24.62
C THR A 112 -10.31 0.76 -24.20
N VAL A 113 -11.49 1.01 -23.61
CA VAL A 113 -11.89 2.33 -23.11
C VAL A 113 -11.01 2.83 -21.96
N VAL A 114 -10.57 1.94 -21.06
CA VAL A 114 -9.64 2.27 -19.98
C VAL A 114 -8.28 2.67 -20.56
N ARG A 115 -7.80 1.94 -21.57
CA ARG A 115 -6.52 2.27 -22.24
C ARG A 115 -6.56 3.62 -22.98
N ARG A 116 -7.72 3.97 -23.54
CA ARG A 116 -7.90 5.20 -24.34
C ARG A 116 -8.25 6.43 -23.52
N SER A 117 -8.84 6.27 -22.33
CA SER A 117 -9.30 7.38 -21.50
C SER A 117 -8.68 7.34 -20.09
N PRO A 118 -7.73 8.25 -19.79
CA PRO A 118 -7.18 8.40 -18.45
C PRO A 118 -8.25 8.66 -17.39
N GLN A 119 -9.32 9.38 -17.74
CA GLN A 119 -10.43 9.66 -16.82
C GLN A 119 -11.19 8.39 -16.44
N VAL A 120 -11.43 7.48 -17.39
CA VAL A 120 -12.08 6.19 -17.11
C VAL A 120 -11.17 5.30 -16.27
N ALA A 121 -9.86 5.30 -16.54
CA ALA A 121 -8.91 4.58 -15.70
C ALA A 121 -8.92 5.09 -14.24
N LEU A 122 -8.98 6.40 -14.04
CA LEU A 122 -9.12 7.03 -12.73
C LEU A 122 -10.49 6.73 -12.08
N ALA A 123 -11.57 6.81 -12.85
CA ALA A 123 -12.92 6.53 -12.36
C ALA A 123 -13.05 5.11 -11.82
N LEU A 124 -12.52 4.12 -12.56
CA LEU A 124 -12.71 2.71 -12.25
C LEU A 124 -11.66 2.18 -11.29
N GLY A 125 -10.38 2.51 -11.48
CA GLY A 125 -9.29 2.01 -10.64
C GLY A 125 -9.31 2.64 -9.23
N PRO A 126 -8.73 3.83 -9.04
CA PRO A 126 -8.73 4.49 -7.74
C PRO A 126 -10.11 4.97 -7.28
N GLY A 127 -11.06 5.21 -8.18
CA GLY A 127 -12.44 5.53 -7.84
C GLY A 127 -13.22 4.30 -7.38
N VAL A 128 -13.97 3.65 -8.27
CA VAL A 128 -14.92 2.57 -7.94
C VAL A 128 -14.24 1.42 -7.22
N LEU A 129 -13.15 0.85 -7.76
CA LEU A 129 -12.49 -0.29 -7.13
C LEU A 129 -11.77 0.12 -5.82
N GLY A 130 -11.25 1.35 -5.76
CA GLY A 130 -10.65 1.90 -4.53
C GLY A 130 -11.65 2.13 -3.40
N GLY A 131 -12.87 2.55 -3.71
CA GLY A 131 -13.97 2.68 -2.72
C GLY A 131 -14.65 1.35 -2.38
N PHE A 132 -14.70 0.42 -3.35
CA PHE A 132 -15.29 -0.89 -3.20
C PHE A 132 -14.43 -1.81 -2.33
N THR A 133 -13.12 -1.85 -2.54
CA THR A 133 -12.22 -2.69 -1.73
C THR A 133 -11.88 -2.05 -0.39
N THR A 134 -11.56 -2.86 0.62
CA THR A 134 -11.21 -2.35 1.95
C THR A 134 -10.23 -3.23 2.71
N VAL A 135 -9.06 -2.64 3.03
CA VAL A 135 -8.08 -3.25 3.95
C VAL A 135 -8.39 -2.87 5.40
N SER A 136 -8.98 -1.70 5.66
CA SER A 136 -9.25 -1.23 7.02
C SER A 136 -10.34 -2.05 7.72
N ALA A 137 -11.43 -2.38 7.01
CA ALA A 137 -12.48 -3.23 7.58
C ALA A 137 -11.96 -4.65 7.83
N TRP A 138 -11.23 -5.23 6.86
CA TRP A 138 -10.59 -6.54 7.02
C TRP A 138 -9.62 -6.57 8.20
N ALA A 139 -8.75 -5.57 8.34
CA ALA A 139 -7.82 -5.49 9.47
C ALA A 139 -8.56 -5.38 10.82
N GLY A 140 -9.66 -4.63 10.87
CA GLY A 140 -10.52 -4.55 12.05
C GLY A 140 -11.15 -5.90 12.42
N GLN A 141 -11.63 -6.65 11.43
CA GLN A 141 -12.21 -7.99 11.63
C GLN A 141 -11.16 -9.01 12.09
N VAL A 142 -9.96 -8.99 11.49
CA VAL A 142 -8.84 -9.86 11.93
C VAL A 142 -8.45 -9.54 13.38
N ARG A 143 -8.40 -8.25 13.74
CA ARG A 143 -8.11 -7.81 15.11
C ARG A 143 -9.22 -8.24 16.08
N ALA A 144 -10.49 -8.07 15.72
CA ALA A 144 -11.61 -8.49 16.55
C ALA A 144 -11.58 -10.00 16.83
N LEU A 145 -11.35 -10.81 15.80
CA LEU A 145 -11.19 -12.26 15.96
C LEU A 145 -10.05 -12.64 16.91
N ALA A 146 -8.91 -11.93 16.83
CA ALA A 146 -7.79 -12.17 17.73
C ALA A 146 -8.10 -11.74 19.18
N ASP A 147 -8.73 -10.58 19.36
CA ASP A 147 -9.15 -10.05 20.67
C ASP A 147 -10.19 -10.98 21.33
N ASP A 148 -11.08 -11.61 20.55
CA ASP A 148 -12.09 -12.57 21.00
C ASP A 148 -11.54 -14.00 21.22
N GLY A 149 -10.22 -14.21 21.13
CA GLY A 149 -9.57 -15.51 21.34
C GLY A 149 -9.62 -16.47 20.15
N HIS A 150 -10.23 -16.08 19.02
CA HIS A 150 -10.30 -16.85 17.78
C HIS A 150 -9.04 -16.71 16.92
N THR A 151 -7.86 -16.88 17.51
CA THR A 151 -6.55 -16.62 16.88
C THR A 151 -6.32 -17.44 15.60
N GLY A 152 -6.76 -18.71 15.58
CA GLY A 152 -6.69 -19.55 14.38
C GLY A 152 -7.53 -19.00 13.23
N LEU A 153 -8.74 -18.50 13.52
CA LEU A 153 -9.63 -17.92 12.51
C LEU A 153 -9.12 -16.55 12.04
N ALA A 154 -8.54 -15.75 12.93
CA ALA A 154 -7.85 -14.51 12.59
C ALA A 154 -6.69 -14.77 11.61
N GLY A 155 -5.85 -15.77 11.90
CA GLY A 155 -4.75 -16.20 11.02
C GLY A 155 -5.25 -16.70 9.65
N LEU A 156 -6.32 -17.52 9.66
CA LEU A 156 -6.95 -17.99 8.42
C LEU A 156 -7.49 -16.82 7.59
N CYS A 157 -8.24 -15.89 8.20
CA CYS A 157 -8.76 -14.70 7.53
C CYS A 157 -7.64 -13.84 6.93
N LEU A 158 -6.52 -13.73 7.64
CA LEU A 158 -5.37 -12.97 7.16
C LEU A 158 -4.76 -13.60 5.90
N VAL A 159 -4.46 -14.90 5.96
CA VAL A 159 -3.82 -15.62 4.86
C VAL A 159 -4.77 -15.80 3.67
N ALA A 160 -6.03 -16.13 3.93
CA ALA A 160 -7.03 -16.37 2.89
C ALA A 160 -7.27 -15.13 2.03
N THR A 161 -7.48 -13.95 2.65
CA THR A 161 -7.71 -12.70 1.91
C THR A 161 -6.51 -12.32 1.05
N LEU A 162 -5.30 -12.43 1.58
CA LEU A 162 -4.08 -12.11 0.83
C LEU A 162 -3.85 -13.09 -0.32
N ALA A 163 -3.91 -14.40 -0.04
CA ALA A 163 -3.67 -15.43 -1.04
C ALA A 163 -4.72 -15.36 -2.15
N ALA A 164 -6.01 -15.31 -1.80
CA ALA A 164 -7.09 -15.23 -2.77
C ALA A 164 -7.03 -13.93 -3.57
N GLY A 165 -6.73 -12.80 -2.94
CA GLY A 165 -6.57 -11.51 -3.63
C GLY A 165 -5.42 -11.51 -4.63
N LEU A 166 -4.26 -12.08 -4.28
CA LEU A 166 -3.12 -12.20 -5.20
C LEU A 166 -3.42 -13.12 -6.37
N VAL A 167 -4.04 -14.28 -6.13
CA VAL A 167 -4.46 -15.22 -7.18
C VAL A 167 -5.48 -14.55 -8.11
N ALA A 168 -6.47 -13.87 -7.55
CA ALA A 168 -7.50 -13.14 -8.30
C ALA A 168 -6.89 -12.05 -9.20
N ALA A 169 -6.00 -11.22 -8.65
CA ALA A 169 -5.30 -10.20 -9.43
C ALA A 169 -4.44 -10.81 -10.55
N ALA A 170 -3.71 -11.89 -10.27
CA ALA A 170 -2.90 -12.59 -11.26
C ALA A 170 -3.76 -13.17 -12.40
N LEU A 171 -4.90 -13.78 -12.05
CA LEU A 171 -5.85 -14.30 -13.03
C LEU A 171 -6.44 -13.19 -13.89
N GLY A 172 -6.88 -12.07 -13.29
CA GLY A 172 -7.38 -10.92 -14.02
C GLY A 172 -6.34 -10.37 -15.01
N GLN A 173 -5.08 -10.26 -14.59
CA GLN A 173 -3.99 -9.83 -15.47
C GLN A 173 -3.69 -10.83 -16.58
N HIS A 174 -3.74 -12.13 -16.30
CA HIS A 174 -3.52 -13.16 -17.30
C HIS A 174 -4.58 -13.09 -18.41
N LEU A 175 -5.85 -12.96 -18.02
CA LEU A 175 -6.96 -12.78 -18.96
C LEU A 175 -6.85 -11.47 -19.75
N ALA A 176 -6.41 -10.38 -19.10
CA ALA A 176 -6.22 -9.11 -19.77
C ALA A 176 -5.15 -9.16 -20.86
N ARG A 177 -4.08 -9.93 -20.67
CA ARG A 177 -3.04 -10.13 -21.69
C ARG A 177 -3.53 -10.96 -22.87
N GLY A 178 -4.33 -12.00 -22.62
CA GLY A 178 -4.92 -12.82 -23.68
C GLY A 178 -5.95 -12.08 -24.54
N ALA A 179 -6.56 -11.02 -24.01
CA ALA A 179 -7.53 -10.18 -24.73
C ALA A 179 -6.90 -9.04 -25.54
N ALA A 180 -5.58 -8.83 -25.45
CA ALA A 180 -4.90 -7.82 -26.27
C ALA A 180 -4.83 -8.30 -27.74
N PRO A 181 -5.22 -7.48 -28.73
CA PRO A 181 -5.04 -7.85 -30.13
C PRO A 181 -3.56 -8.14 -30.41
N PRO A 182 -3.22 -9.14 -31.23
CA PRO A 182 -1.84 -9.35 -31.64
C PRO A 182 -1.33 -8.06 -32.27
N GLU A 183 -0.27 -7.49 -31.69
CA GLU A 183 0.43 -6.35 -32.29
C GLU A 183 0.94 -6.82 -33.65
N SER A 184 0.31 -6.32 -34.72
CA SER A 184 0.84 -6.43 -36.07
C SER A 184 2.16 -5.66 -36.09
N GLN A 185 3.27 -6.39 -35.96
CA GLN A 185 4.61 -5.89 -36.26
C GLN A 185 4.62 -5.53 -37.75
N THR A 186 4.53 -4.24 -38.05
CA THR A 186 4.81 -3.64 -39.36
C THR A 186 5.98 -2.69 -39.21
#